data_AF-A0A8T5NTQ8-F1
#
_entry.id   AF-A0A8T5NTQ8-F1
#
_cell.length_a   1.000
_cell.length_b   1.000
_cell.length_c   1.000
_cell.angle_alpha   90.00
_cell.angle_beta   90.00
_cell.angle_gamma   90.00
#
_symmetry.space_group_name_H-M   'P 1'
#
loop_
_entity.id
_entity.type
_entity.pdbx_description
1 polymer ?
#
loop_
_entity_poly.entity_id
_entity_poly.type
_entity_poly.pdbx_seq_one_letter_code
_entity_poly.pdbx_strand_id
1 'polypeptide(L)'
;LTEKVEIVIDVREKDAVLKAQLKEQIQFTRDLFLQNPECLELWELIEEAEKLMATYQYEEGLNIIHSANQGCKDFIALDSEKITKEKLKSFLELYWKTIAFEVAGLILAVLLLIYYFKRRRFAKPI
;
A
#
# COMPACT_ATOMS: atom_id res chain seq x y z
N LEU A 1 -5.10 0.60 55.78
CA LEU A 1 -4.18 -0.50 55.41
C LEU A 1 -4.15 -0.55 53.89
N THR A 2 -3.09 -0.05 53.28
CA THR A 2 -2.90 -0.03 51.83
C THR A 2 -2.10 -1.28 51.48
N GLU A 3 -2.76 -2.28 50.89
CA GLU A 3 -2.12 -3.52 50.46
C GLU A 3 -1.29 -3.21 49.20
N LYS A 4 0.04 -3.26 49.31
CA LYS A 4 0.94 -3.18 48.16
C LYS A 4 1.04 -4.57 47.55
N VAL A 5 0.48 -4.74 46.35
CA VAL A 5 0.70 -5.93 45.53
C VAL A 5 2.03 -5.76 44.81
N GLU A 6 2.98 -6.65 45.09
CA GLU A 6 4.29 -6.70 44.43
C GLU A 6 4.22 -7.71 43.29
N ILE A 7 4.19 -7.23 42.05
CA ILE A 7 4.16 -8.09 40.86
C ILE A 7 5.60 -8.51 40.57
N VAL A 8 5.93 -9.77 40.86
CA VAL A 8 7.21 -10.37 40.49
C VAL A 8 7.08 -10.95 39.08
N ILE A 9 7.71 -10.29 38.10
CA ILE A 9 7.77 -10.77 36.71
C ILE A 9 9.02 -11.66 36.57
N ASP A 10 8.84 -12.91 36.12
CA ASP A 10 9.96 -13.79 35.80
C ASP A 10 10.60 -13.37 34.46
N VAL A 11 11.80 -12.80 34.55
CA VAL A 11 12.57 -12.31 33.40
C VAL A 11 12.93 -13.44 32.43
N ARG A 12 13.10 -14.68 32.93
CA ARG A 12 13.49 -15.83 32.10
C ARG A 12 12.37 -16.27 31.17
N GLU A 13 11.13 -16.24 31.66
CA GLU A 13 9.96 -16.56 30.85
C GLU A 13 9.74 -15.50 29.77
N LYS A 14 9.89 -14.22 30.12
CA LYS A 14 9.82 -13.09 29.17
C LYS A 14 10.84 -13.25 28.03
N ASP A 15 12.09 -13.54 28.36
CA ASP A 15 13.17 -13.68 27.36
C ASP A 15 12.94 -14.88 26.43
N ALA A 16 12.42 -15.99 26.96
CA ALA A 16 12.09 -17.15 26.13
C ALA A 16 10.97 -16.84 25.11
N VAL A 17 9.95 -16.09 25.54
CA VAL A 17 8.86 -15.63 24.67
C VAL A 17 9.39 -14.69 23.60
N LEU A 18 10.18 -13.68 23.97
CA LEU A 18 10.74 -12.72 23.03
C LEU A 18 11.66 -13.39 22.00
N LYS A 19 12.49 -14.35 22.43
CA LYS A 19 13.34 -15.13 21.52
C LYS A 19 12.52 -15.92 20.51
N ALA A 20 11.47 -16.60 20.95
CA ALA A 20 10.60 -17.37 20.08
C ALA A 20 9.90 -16.46 19.05
N GLN A 21 9.39 -15.33 19.52
CA GLN A 21 8.75 -14.32 18.68
C GLN A 21 9.71 -13.73 17.65
N LEU A 22 10.93 -13.37 18.05
CA LEU A 22 11.95 -12.84 17.13
C LEU A 22 12.31 -13.87 16.06
N LYS A 23 12.50 -15.13 16.45
CA LYS A 23 12.80 -16.20 15.50
C LYS A 23 11.70 -16.39 14.45
N GLU A 24 10.44 -16.38 14.89
CA GLU A 24 9.28 -16.50 13.99
C GLU A 24 9.21 -15.30 13.03
N GLN A 25 9.42 -14.09 13.55
CA GLN A 25 9.42 -12.87 12.75
C GLN A 25 10.55 -12.86 11.71
N ILE A 26 11.77 -13.26 12.08
CA ILE A 26 12.90 -13.41 11.15
C ILE A 26 12.54 -14.36 10.01
N GLN A 27 11.94 -15.51 10.34
CA GLN A 27 11.55 -16.50 9.33
C GLN A 27 10.46 -15.95 8.40
N PHE A 28 9.44 -15.30 8.96
CA PHE A 28 8.39 -14.65 8.20
C PHE A 28 8.95 -13.57 7.25
N THR A 29 9.83 -12.70 7.75
CA THR A 29 10.46 -11.64 6.94
C THR A 29 11.32 -12.21 5.83
N ARG A 30 12.05 -13.30 6.09
CA ARG A 30 12.82 -14.02 5.06
C ARG A 30 11.91 -14.54 3.96
N ASP A 31 10.81 -15.20 4.32
CA ASP A 31 9.84 -15.73 3.36
C ASP A 31 9.16 -14.60 2.57
N LEU A 32 8.87 -13.47 3.22
CA LEU A 32 8.33 -12.28 2.57
C LEU A 32 9.30 -11.73 1.52
N PHE A 33 10.59 -11.64 1.82
CA PHE A 33 11.57 -11.08 0.89
C PHE A 33 11.86 -12.02 -0.29
N LEU A 34 11.81 -13.33 -0.08
CA LEU A 34 11.93 -14.31 -1.16
C LEU A 34 10.77 -14.23 -2.16
N GLN A 35 9.58 -13.85 -1.70
CA GLN A 35 8.41 -13.67 -2.56
C GLN A 35 8.38 -12.29 -3.25
N ASN A 36 9.14 -11.32 -2.76
CA ASN A 36 9.13 -9.93 -3.21
C ASN A 36 10.58 -9.46 -3.46
N PRO A 37 11.14 -9.66 -4.68
CA PRO A 37 12.53 -9.34 -5.00
C PRO A 37 12.91 -7.86 -4.79
N GLU A 38 11.93 -6.95 -4.81
CA GLU A 38 12.07 -5.53 -4.48
C GLU A 38 12.53 -5.30 -3.02
N CYS A 39 12.35 -6.26 -2.12
CA CYS A 39 12.76 -6.16 -0.73
C CYS A 39 14.19 -6.67 -0.47
N LEU A 40 14.92 -7.12 -1.50
CA LEU A 40 16.26 -7.69 -1.36
C LEU A 40 17.27 -6.71 -0.74
N GLU A 41 17.08 -5.41 -0.94
CA GLU A 41 17.93 -4.35 -0.35
C GLU A 41 17.88 -4.32 1.18
N LEU A 42 16.81 -4.82 1.79
CA LEU A 42 16.61 -4.83 3.24
C LEU A 42 17.16 -6.09 3.91
N TRP A 43 17.80 -6.99 3.17
CA TRP A 43 18.29 -8.27 3.68
C TRP A 43 19.27 -8.12 4.85
N GLU A 44 20.08 -7.06 4.85
CA GLU A 44 21.03 -6.75 5.92
C GLU A 44 20.33 -6.63 7.29
N LEU A 45 19.09 -6.14 7.33
CA LEU A 45 18.32 -6.01 8.57
C LEU A 45 17.93 -7.37 9.15
N ILE A 46 17.74 -8.40 8.30
CA ILE A 46 17.51 -9.77 8.75
C ILE A 46 18.78 -10.32 9.41
N GLU A 47 19.94 -10.09 8.79
CA GLU A 47 21.23 -10.52 9.35
C GLU A 47 21.55 -9.81 10.66
N GLU A 48 21.21 -8.52 10.78
CA GLU A 48 21.38 -7.75 12.01
C GLU A 48 20.47 -8.28 13.13
N ALA A 49 19.22 -8.60 12.82
CA ALA A 49 18.31 -9.22 13.78
C ALA A 49 18.77 -10.60 14.25
N GLU A 50 19.36 -11.42 13.37
CA GLU A 50 19.99 -12.69 13.76
C GLU A 50 21.17 -12.49 14.71
N LYS A 51 22.00 -11.46 14.48
CA LYS A 51 23.08 -11.08 15.39
C LYS A 51 22.55 -10.65 16.76
N LEU A 52 21.50 -9.82 16.80
CA LEU A 52 20.86 -9.38 18.04
C LEU A 52 20.22 -10.54 18.81
N MET A 53 19.65 -11.51 18.10
CA MET A 53 19.16 -12.74 18.72
C MET A 53 20.29 -13.56 19.36
N ALA A 54 21.49 -13.56 18.77
CA ALA A 54 22.67 -14.24 19.31
C ALA A 54 23.27 -13.51 20.54
N THR A 55 23.08 -12.19 20.64
CA THR A 55 23.53 -11.36 21.78
C THR A 55 22.46 -11.17 22.86
N TYR A 56 21.36 -11.93 22.81
CA TYR A 56 20.22 -11.86 23.74
C TYR A 56 19.46 -10.51 23.73
N GLN A 57 19.67 -9.69 22.70
CA GLN A 57 19.02 -8.38 22.52
C GLN A 57 17.71 -8.53 21.74
N TYR A 58 16.75 -9.27 22.30
CA TYR A 58 15.55 -9.68 21.56
C TYR A 58 14.60 -8.52 21.22
N GLU A 59 14.42 -7.56 22.14
CA GLU A 59 13.56 -6.40 21.89
C GLU A 59 14.10 -5.52 20.75
N GLU A 60 15.42 -5.32 20.71
CA GLU A 60 16.07 -4.59 19.63
C GLU A 60 15.96 -5.35 18.30
N GLY A 61 16.18 -6.66 18.30
CA GLY A 61 16.01 -7.50 17.11
C GLY A 61 14.58 -7.44 16.54
N LEU A 62 13.57 -7.41 17.42
CA LEU A 62 12.17 -7.26 17.02
C LEU A 62 11.92 -5.90 16.36
N ASN A 63 12.51 -4.82 16.88
CA ASN A 63 12.39 -3.49 16.28
C ASN A 63 13.04 -3.40 14.90
N ILE A 64 14.19 -4.04 14.72
CA ILE A 64 14.87 -4.11 13.42
C ILE A 64 14.01 -4.88 12.41
N ILE A 65 13.51 -6.07 12.77
CA ILE A 65 12.65 -6.85 11.88
C ILE A 65 11.34 -6.13 11.57
N HIS A 66 10.76 -5.45 12.55
CA HIS A 66 9.58 -4.63 12.32
C HIS A 66 9.85 -3.53 11.28
N SER A 67 10.99 -2.85 11.39
CA SER A 67 11.42 -1.82 10.44
C SER A 67 11.66 -2.41 9.04
N ALA A 68 12.27 -3.60 8.96
CA ALA A 68 12.49 -4.30 7.70
C ALA A 68 11.16 -4.67 7.00
N ASN A 69 10.20 -5.19 7.76
CA ASN A 69 8.86 -5.51 7.26
C ASN A 69 8.12 -4.26 6.77
N GLN A 70 8.23 -3.16 7.52
CA GLN A 70 7.58 -1.91 7.15
C GLN A 70 8.20 -1.31 5.88
N GLY A 71 9.54 -1.27 5.79
CA GLY A 71 10.23 -0.81 4.60
C GLY A 71 9.87 -1.62 3.35
N CYS A 72 9.79 -2.95 3.48
CA CYS A 72 9.39 -3.82 2.37
C CYS A 72 7.95 -3.54 1.91
N LYS A 73 7.01 -3.32 2.84
CA LYS A 73 5.64 -2.92 2.48
C LYS A 73 5.60 -1.60 1.71
N ASP A 74 6.42 -0.64 2.10
CA ASP A 74 6.49 0.66 1.43
C ASP A 74 7.04 0.53 0.00
N PHE A 75 8.05 -0.33 -0.22
CA PHE A 75 8.55 -0.65 -1.56
C PHE A 75 7.49 -1.31 -2.44
N ILE A 76 6.79 -2.32 -1.93
CA ILE A 76 5.70 -3.00 -2.66
C ILE A 76 4.61 -1.99 -3.04
N ALA A 77 4.23 -1.10 -2.12
CA ALA A 77 3.21 -0.09 -2.36
C ALA A 77 3.61 0.89 -3.47
N LEU A 78 4.85 1.39 -3.46
CA LEU A 78 5.36 2.31 -4.47
C LEU A 78 5.36 1.70 -5.87
N ASP A 79 5.70 0.42 -6.00
CA ASP A 79 5.73 -0.24 -7.30
C ASP A 79 4.32 -0.49 -7.86
N SER A 80 3.38 -0.85 -6.98
CA SER A 80 1.96 -0.99 -7.35
C SER A 80 1.34 0.33 -7.85
N GLU A 81 1.73 1.46 -7.28
CA GLU A 81 1.23 2.79 -7.67
C GLU A 81 1.76 3.20 -9.05
N LYS A 82 3.04 2.90 -9.35
CA LYS A 82 3.64 3.17 -10.66
C LYS A 82 2.90 2.42 -11.77
N ILE A 83 2.68 1.12 -11.58
CA ILE A 83 1.96 0.27 -12.57
C ILE A 83 0.55 0.81 -12.82
N THR A 84 -0.14 1.29 -11.79
CA THR A 84 -1.52 1.78 -11.91
C THR A 84 -1.58 3.11 -12.66
N LYS A 85 -0.67 4.05 -12.36
CA LYS A 85 -0.60 5.35 -13.04
C LYS A 85 -0.23 5.21 -14.51
N GLU A 86 0.69 4.30 -14.83
CA GLU A 86 1.14 4.08 -16.20
C GLU A 86 0.03 3.47 -17.07
N LYS A 87 -0.73 2.51 -16.53
CA LYS A 87 -1.91 1.93 -17.20
C LYS A 87 -3.01 2.96 -17.45
N LEU A 88 -3.30 3.82 -16.46
CA LEU A 88 -4.30 4.90 -16.60
C LEU A 88 -3.89 5.90 -17.67
N LYS A 89 -2.62 6.30 -17.70
CA LYS A 89 -2.09 7.23 -18.70
C LYS A 89 -2.15 6.64 -20.10
N SER A 90 -1.75 5.38 -20.26
CA SER A 90 -1.82 4.67 -21.55
C SER A 90 -3.28 4.52 -22.04
N PHE A 91 -4.22 4.20 -21.14
CA PHE A 91 -5.64 4.11 -21.49
C PHE A 91 -6.21 5.46 -21.94
N LEU A 92 -5.93 6.54 -21.20
CA LEU A 92 -6.38 7.88 -21.59
C LEU A 92 -5.76 8.32 -22.92
N GLU A 93 -4.46 8.10 -23.15
CA GLU A 93 -3.81 8.44 -24.43
C GLU A 93 -4.34 7.64 -25.63
N LEU A 94 -4.80 6.40 -25.41
CA LEU A 94 -5.39 5.58 -26.48
C LEU A 94 -6.82 6.00 -26.81
N TYR A 95 -7.64 6.29 -25.79
CA TYR A 95 -9.08 6.50 -25.94
C TYR A 95 -9.52 7.97 -25.94
N TRP A 96 -8.65 8.95 -25.63
CA TRP A 96 -9.07 10.35 -25.55
C TRP A 96 -9.69 10.88 -26.84
N LYS A 97 -9.20 10.45 -28.01
CA LYS A 97 -9.75 10.86 -29.31
C LYS A 97 -11.17 10.33 -29.51
N THR A 98 -11.42 9.08 -29.15
CA THR A 98 -12.74 8.44 -29.24
C THR A 98 -13.72 9.10 -28.27
N ILE A 99 -13.31 9.30 -27.01
CA ILE A 99 -14.13 9.95 -25.99
C ILE A 99 -14.43 11.40 -26.38
N ALA A 100 -13.43 12.16 -26.87
CA ALA A 100 -13.63 13.53 -27.31
C ALA A 100 -14.62 13.62 -28.48
N PHE A 101 -14.57 12.66 -29.42
CA PHE A 101 -15.50 12.61 -30.55
C PHE A 101 -16.94 12.32 -30.10
N GLU A 102 -17.15 11.35 -29.21
CA GLU A 102 -18.48 11.02 -28.67
C GLU A 102 -19.08 12.20 -27.90
N VAL A 103 -18.30 12.85 -27.04
CA VAL A 103 -18.75 14.02 -26.26
C VAL A 103 -19.08 15.18 -27.19
N ALA A 104 -18.25 15.46 -28.21
CA ALA A 104 -18.54 16.50 -29.19
C ALA A 104 -19.83 16.20 -29.98
N GLY A 105 -20.05 14.94 -30.37
CA GLY A 105 -21.27 14.50 -31.03
C GLY A 105 -22.53 14.68 -30.16
N LEU A 106 -22.44 14.34 -28.87
CA LEU A 106 -23.52 14.55 -27.91
C LEU A 106 -23.85 16.03 -27.73
N ILE A 107 -22.84 16.89 -27.57
CA ILE A 107 -23.03 18.34 -27.47
C ILE A 107 -23.72 18.89 -28.72
N LEU A 108 -23.27 18.46 -29.91
CA LEU A 108 -23.87 18.88 -31.18
C LEU A 108 -25.33 18.45 -31.30
N ALA A 109 -25.66 17.21 -30.92
CA ALA A 109 -27.03 16.71 -30.91
C ALA A 109 -27.93 17.51 -29.96
N VAL A 110 -27.46 17.85 -28.77
CA VAL A 110 -28.19 18.69 -27.80
C VAL A 110 -28.42 20.09 -28.37
N LEU A 111 -27.40 20.70 -28.99
CA LEU A 111 -27.55 22.02 -29.63
C LEU A 111 -28.58 22.00 -30.77
N LEU A 112 -28.56 20.96 -31.60
CA LEU A 112 -29.54 20.77 -32.68
C LEU A 112 -30.97 20.59 -32.12
N LEU A 113 -31.13 19.83 -31.04
CA LEU A 113 -32.42 19.69 -30.37
C LEU A 113 -32.92 21.04 -29.83
N ILE A 114 -32.07 21.80 -29.13
CA ILE A 114 -32.41 23.13 -28.62
C ILE A 114 -32.81 24.05 -29.78
N TYR A 115 -32.05 24.08 -30.87
CA TYR A 115 -32.35 24.86 -32.05
C TYR A 115 -33.71 24.49 -32.66
N TYR A 116 -33.98 23.18 -32.79
CA TYR A 116 -35.24 22.68 -33.33
C TYR A 116 -36.45 23.09 -32.48
N PHE A 117 -36.36 22.90 -31.16
CA PHE A 117 -37.43 23.31 -30.24
C PHE A 117 -37.63 24.83 -30.23
N LYS A 118 -36.54 25.60 -30.29
CA LYS A 118 -36.61 27.07 -30.39
C LYS A 118 -37.31 27.50 -31.68
N ARG A 119 -36.95 26.94 -32.84
CA ARG A 119 -37.57 27.24 -34.14
C ARG A 119 -39.06 26.91 -34.15
N ARG A 120 -39.48 25.78 -33.56
CA ARG A 120 -40.91 25.44 -33.44
C ARG A 120 -41.68 26.39 -32.52
N ARG A 121 -41.04 26.97 -31.50
CA ARG A 121 -41.66 27.97 -30.62
C ARG A 121 -41.93 29.31 -31.33
N PHE A 122 -41.10 29.69 -32.30
CA PHE A 122 -41.28 30.90 -33.12
C PHE A 122 -42.14 30.69 -34.39
N ALA A 123 -42.42 29.45 -34.78
CA ALA A 123 -43.23 29.12 -35.96
C ALA A 123 -44.73 28.94 -35.68
N LYS A 124 -45.22 29.27 -34.47
CA LYS A 124 -46.64 29.46 -34.21
C LYS A 124 -46.97 30.96 -34.28
N PRO A 125 -47.41 31.49 -35.43
CA PRO A 125 -48.13 32.75 -35.45
C PRO A 125 -49.51 32.54 -34.80
N ILE A 126 -49.82 33.32 -33.77
CA ILE A 126 -51.20 33.75 -33.49
C ILE A 126 -51.29 35.15 -34.08
#